data_AF-A0A534LZ07-F1
#
_entry.id   AF-A0A534LZ07-F1
#
_cell.length_a   1.000
_cell.length_b   1.000
_cell.length_c   1.000
_cell.angle_alpha   90.00
_cell.angle_beta   90.00
_cell.angle_gamma   90.00
#
_symmetry.space_group_name_H-M   'P 1'
#
loop_
_entity.id
_entity.type
_entity.pdbx_description
1 polymer ?
#
loop_
_entity_poly.entity_id
_entity_poly.type
_entity_poly.pdbx_seq_one_letter_code
_entity_poly.pdbx_strand_id
1 'polypeptide(L)'
;MGDRHRTLLPADRGPARSGEEGARTFGGRPRQLLDGLHPTDDRGRFPRGREDRELGPRSRVFGSAEAFHAARLAADVFLSPIQDARSTAAPPLAWLEALAMGIPILTTNIPGSEEAVVDGVSGLRVRSPEAASERLLELASNGGQLQRLREGARQVAVDRYSVDRSLAEYLELWSGLANGPRGRAHPRKSVNPSDAPDAQ
;
A
#
# COMPACT_ATOMS: atom_id res chain seq x y z
N MET A 1 -19.83 -24.41 -62.16
CA MET A 1 -19.26 -25.49 -61.34
C MET A 1 -18.26 -24.87 -60.38
N GLY A 2 -18.53 -24.91 -59.07
CA GLY A 2 -17.49 -24.81 -58.02
C GLY A 2 -16.99 -23.42 -57.60
N ASP A 3 -17.83 -22.67 -56.88
CA ASP A 3 -17.66 -22.15 -55.51
C ASP A 3 -16.27 -21.88 -54.86
N ARG A 4 -16.24 -20.76 -54.10
CA ARG A 4 -15.38 -20.30 -52.96
C ARG A 4 -13.91 -19.93 -53.18
N HIS A 5 -13.54 -18.67 -52.91
CA HIS A 5 -13.25 -18.16 -51.55
C HIS A 5 -12.93 -16.64 -51.61
N ARG A 6 -13.52 -15.89 -50.66
CA ARG A 6 -13.31 -14.45 -50.35
C ARG A 6 -11.89 -14.18 -49.85
N THR A 7 -11.28 -13.04 -50.22
CA THR A 7 -10.69 -12.06 -49.26
C THR A 7 -10.37 -10.69 -49.94
N LEU A 8 -10.52 -9.59 -49.16
CA LEU A 8 -9.97 -8.20 -49.30
C LEU A 8 -10.56 -7.34 -50.44
N LEU A 9 -10.97 -6.07 -50.33
CA LEU A 9 -10.86 -4.86 -49.45
C LEU A 9 -11.90 -3.81 -50.00
N PRO A 10 -12.00 -2.49 -49.65
CA PRO A 10 -11.61 -1.67 -48.47
C PRO A 10 -12.73 -0.69 -47.95
N ALA A 11 -12.39 0.01 -46.84
CA ALA A 11 -12.74 1.38 -46.40
C ALA A 11 -14.19 1.95 -46.46
N ASP A 12 -14.70 2.49 -45.34
CA ASP A 12 -14.92 3.96 -45.19
C ASP A 12 -15.27 4.38 -43.73
N ARG A 13 -15.00 5.66 -43.43
CA ARG A 13 -15.05 6.37 -42.14
C ARG A 13 -16.47 6.77 -41.71
N GLY A 14 -16.66 6.94 -40.39
CA GLY A 14 -17.79 7.67 -39.78
C GLY A 14 -17.58 7.89 -38.27
N PRO A 15 -18.06 9.00 -37.67
CA PRO A 15 -17.26 9.86 -36.80
C PRO A 15 -17.25 9.50 -35.31
N ALA A 16 -16.15 9.89 -34.66
CA ALA A 16 -16.03 10.02 -33.21
C ALA A 16 -17.15 10.94 -32.69
N ARG A 17 -18.00 10.40 -31.79
CA ARG A 17 -18.91 11.20 -30.97
C ARG A 17 -18.27 11.41 -29.60
N SER A 18 -18.06 12.69 -29.32
CA SER A 18 -17.93 13.30 -28.01
C SER A 18 -18.95 12.75 -27.02
N GLY A 19 -18.46 12.35 -25.85
CA GLY A 19 -19.23 12.19 -24.63
C GLY A 19 -18.39 12.73 -23.49
N GLU A 20 -18.45 14.04 -23.30
CA GLU A 20 -18.15 14.65 -22.02
C GLU A 20 -19.07 14.01 -20.97
N GLU A 21 -18.54 13.18 -20.08
CA GLU A 21 -19.18 12.95 -18.78
C GLU A 21 -18.24 13.45 -17.70
N GLY A 22 -18.57 14.66 -17.25
CA GLY A 22 -17.83 15.40 -16.25
C GLY A 22 -17.57 14.56 -15.01
N ALA A 23 -16.31 14.59 -14.57
CA ALA A 23 -15.94 14.28 -13.21
C ALA A 23 -16.69 15.25 -12.29
N ARG A 24 -17.92 14.91 -11.90
CA ARG A 24 -18.67 15.60 -10.88
C ARG A 24 -17.84 15.54 -9.61
N THR A 25 -17.36 16.68 -9.17
CA THR A 25 -16.76 16.89 -7.85
C THR A 25 -17.76 16.45 -6.79
N PHE A 26 -17.59 15.23 -6.27
CA PHE A 26 -18.41 14.70 -5.19
C PHE A 26 -17.78 15.09 -3.86
N GLY A 27 -18.49 15.96 -3.12
CA GLY A 27 -17.97 16.67 -1.96
C GLY A 27 -17.56 15.79 -0.77
N GLY A 28 -16.40 16.13 -0.21
CA GLY A 28 -16.23 16.44 1.22
C GLY A 28 -16.43 15.35 2.28
N ARG A 29 -16.31 14.05 1.96
CA ARG A 29 -16.29 12.98 2.97
C ARG A 29 -15.24 11.94 2.61
N PRO A 30 -14.56 11.32 3.59
CA PRO A 30 -13.43 10.44 3.28
C PRO A 30 -13.89 9.20 2.52
N ARG A 31 -13.11 8.84 1.52
CA ARG A 31 -13.30 7.63 0.73
C ARG A 31 -12.53 6.50 1.42
N GLN A 32 -13.25 5.57 2.05
CA GLN A 32 -12.64 4.36 2.59
C GLN A 32 -12.18 3.47 1.42
N LEU A 33 -10.87 3.32 1.27
CA LEU A 33 -10.27 2.30 0.42
C LEU A 33 -10.05 1.05 1.30
N LEU A 34 -10.88 0.03 1.10
CA LEU A 34 -10.66 -1.30 1.63
C LEU A 34 -9.64 -2.01 0.74
N ASP A 35 -8.39 -2.09 1.18
CA ASP A 35 -7.45 -3.07 0.66
C ASP A 35 -7.53 -4.32 1.55
N GLY A 36 -7.82 -5.48 0.96
CA GLY A 36 -7.56 -6.78 1.60
C GLY A 36 -8.70 -7.53 2.31
N LEU A 37 -9.98 -7.30 2.00
CA LEU A 37 -11.03 -8.32 2.27
C LEU A 37 -11.62 -8.79 0.94
N HIS A 38 -10.92 -9.71 0.29
CA HIS A 38 -11.53 -10.52 -0.76
C HIS A 38 -12.32 -11.64 -0.07
N PRO A 39 -13.65 -11.71 -0.23
CA PRO A 39 -14.36 -12.94 0.14
C PRO A 39 -13.73 -14.08 -0.65
N THR A 40 -13.16 -15.05 0.07
CA THR A 40 -12.75 -16.32 -0.52
C THR A 40 -14.00 -17.03 -1.02
N ASP A 41 -13.88 -17.79 -2.11
CA ASP A 41 -14.96 -18.72 -2.46
C ASP A 41 -15.16 -19.77 -1.35
N ASP A 42 -16.23 -20.56 -1.45
CA ASP A 42 -16.56 -21.63 -0.48
C ASP A 42 -15.44 -22.68 -0.31
N ARG A 43 -14.35 -22.59 -1.10
CA ARG A 43 -13.17 -23.45 -1.04
C ARG A 43 -11.90 -22.72 -0.60
N GLY A 44 -12.00 -21.51 -0.06
CA GLY A 44 -10.85 -20.75 0.44
C GLY A 44 -9.95 -20.21 -0.68
N ARG A 45 -10.40 -20.19 -1.94
CA ARG A 45 -9.59 -19.73 -3.08
C ARG A 45 -9.88 -18.26 -3.36
N PHE A 46 -8.82 -17.51 -3.60
CA PHE A 46 -8.93 -16.16 -4.13
C PHE A 46 -9.57 -16.19 -5.53
N PRO A 47 -10.70 -15.48 -5.76
CA PRO A 47 -11.26 -15.37 -7.09
C PRO A 47 -10.24 -14.70 -7.99
N ARG A 48 -9.73 -15.44 -8.99
CA ARG A 48 -8.82 -14.92 -10.01
C ARG A 48 -9.62 -14.15 -11.05
N GLY A 49 -10.15 -12.99 -10.68
CA GLY A 49 -10.78 -12.05 -11.61
C GLY A 49 -9.93 -10.79 -11.67
N ARG A 50 -9.35 -10.48 -12.83
CA ARG A 50 -8.67 -9.19 -13.10
C ARG A 50 -9.66 -8.08 -13.47
N GLU A 51 -10.92 -8.23 -13.09
CA GLU A 51 -12.01 -7.35 -13.50
C GLU A 51 -12.41 -6.47 -12.32
N ASP A 52 -12.59 -5.18 -12.60
CA ASP A 52 -13.11 -4.24 -11.63
C ASP A 52 -14.56 -4.61 -11.30
N ARG A 53 -14.90 -4.61 -10.01
CA ARG A 53 -16.23 -5.01 -9.54
C ARG A 53 -16.72 -4.08 -8.45
N GLU A 54 -18.00 -3.72 -8.53
CA GLU A 54 -18.69 -3.04 -7.44
C GLU A 54 -19.23 -4.07 -6.44
N LEU A 55 -18.92 -3.88 -5.16
CA LEU A 55 -19.44 -4.70 -4.05
C LEU A 55 -20.63 -4.03 -3.35
N GLY A 56 -20.93 -2.77 -3.71
CA GLY A 56 -21.99 -1.96 -3.14
C GLY A 56 -21.79 -0.49 -3.48
N PRO A 57 -22.67 0.41 -2.98
CA PRO A 57 -22.67 1.82 -3.37
C PRO A 57 -21.41 2.60 -2.96
N ARG A 58 -20.55 2.02 -2.09
CA ARG A 58 -19.33 2.66 -1.58
C ARG A 58 -18.11 1.74 -1.60
N SER A 59 -18.23 0.54 -2.15
CA SER A 59 -17.19 -0.47 -2.13
C SER A 59 -16.92 -0.97 -3.53
N ARG A 60 -15.65 -0.91 -3.92
CA ARG A 60 -15.18 -1.33 -5.25
C ARG A 60 -13.93 -2.19 -5.07
N VAL A 61 -13.80 -3.20 -5.89
CA VAL A 61 -12.61 -4.02 -6.05
C VAL A 61 -11.98 -3.66 -7.38
N PHE A 62 -10.68 -3.38 -7.34
CA PHE A 62 -9.90 -3.07 -8.54
C PHE A 62 -9.12 -4.32 -8.95
N GLY A 63 -9.26 -4.72 -10.21
CA GLY A 63 -8.64 -5.91 -10.78
C GLY A 63 -7.32 -5.66 -11.51
N SER A 64 -6.97 -4.39 -11.74
CA SER A 64 -5.75 -3.96 -12.44
C SER A 64 -4.83 -3.08 -11.58
N ALA A 65 -3.54 -3.08 -11.93
CA ALA A 65 -2.55 -2.24 -11.26
C ALA A 65 -2.80 -0.75 -11.54
N GLU A 66 -3.23 -0.38 -12.74
CA GLU A 66 -3.57 1.01 -13.07
C GLU A 66 -4.75 1.52 -12.23
N ALA A 67 -5.81 0.72 -12.09
CA ALA A 67 -6.98 1.10 -11.31
C ALA A 67 -6.65 1.22 -9.82
N PHE A 68 -5.83 0.31 -9.28
CA PHE A 68 -5.32 0.40 -7.91
C PHE A 68 -4.46 1.66 -7.70
N HIS A 69 -3.61 2.02 -8.66
CA HIS A 69 -2.81 3.24 -8.58
C HIS A 69 -3.70 4.50 -8.59
N ALA A 70 -4.67 4.57 -9.51
CA ALA A 70 -5.63 5.68 -9.56
C ALA A 70 -6.45 5.79 -8.27
N ALA A 71 -6.86 4.65 -7.69
CA ALA A 71 -7.58 4.61 -6.43
C ALA A 71 -6.74 5.17 -5.27
N ARG A 72 -5.45 4.80 -5.19
CA ARG A 72 -4.53 5.35 -4.18
C ARG A 72 -4.35 6.86 -4.33
N LEU A 73 -4.16 7.37 -5.55
CA LEU A 73 -4.03 8.81 -5.78
C LEU A 73 -5.26 9.61 -5.31
N ALA A 74 -6.43 8.98 -5.30
CA ALA A 74 -7.68 9.57 -4.84
C ALA A 74 -8.05 9.25 -3.37
N ALA A 75 -7.21 8.49 -2.65
CA ALA A 75 -7.49 8.04 -1.30
C ALA A 75 -7.07 9.06 -0.24
N ASP A 76 -7.89 9.18 0.81
CA ASP A 76 -7.59 10.01 1.98
C ASP A 76 -6.73 9.29 3.01
N VAL A 77 -6.94 7.97 3.16
CA VAL A 77 -6.28 7.08 4.13
C VAL A 77 -6.07 5.72 3.49
N PHE A 78 -4.93 5.07 3.78
CA PHE A 78 -4.64 3.71 3.36
C PHE A 78 -4.86 2.73 4.52
N LEU A 79 -5.97 1.98 4.49
CA LEU A 79 -6.25 0.93 5.48
C LEU A 79 -5.53 -0.36 5.06
N SER A 80 -4.60 -0.83 5.88
CA SER A 80 -3.82 -2.05 5.60
C SER A 80 -3.56 -2.83 6.89
N PRO A 81 -4.58 -3.51 7.44
CA PRO A 81 -4.45 -4.30 8.65
C PRO A 81 -3.70 -5.61 8.37
N ILE A 82 -2.80 -5.98 9.27
CA ILE A 82 -2.17 -7.31 9.30
C ILE A 82 -2.94 -8.16 10.30
N GLN A 83 -3.54 -9.26 9.82
CA GLN A 83 -4.49 -10.06 10.60
C GLN A 83 -3.82 -11.03 11.59
N ASP A 84 -2.63 -11.55 11.28
CA ASP A 84 -1.90 -12.40 12.22
C ASP A 84 -1.17 -11.54 13.24
N ALA A 85 -1.68 -11.53 14.48
CA ALA A 85 -1.11 -10.77 15.59
C ALA A 85 0.29 -11.25 16.02
N ARG A 86 0.72 -12.44 15.59
CA ARG A 86 2.09 -12.96 15.82
C ARG A 86 3.08 -12.48 14.77
N SER A 87 2.59 -11.79 13.73
CA SER A 87 3.43 -11.25 12.68
C SER A 87 4.26 -10.08 13.21
N THR A 88 5.41 -9.85 12.57
CA THR A 88 6.19 -8.63 12.70
C THR A 88 6.17 -7.94 11.34
N ALA A 89 5.77 -6.68 11.31
CA ALA A 89 5.74 -5.91 10.08
C ALA A 89 7.17 -5.54 9.69
N ALA A 90 7.65 -6.08 8.56
CA ALA A 90 8.54 -5.33 7.70
C ALA A 90 7.65 -4.46 6.80
N PRO A 91 7.75 -3.12 6.82
CA PRO A 91 6.82 -2.26 6.09
C PRO A 91 6.67 -2.69 4.62
N PRO A 92 5.45 -3.06 4.17
CA PRO A 92 5.21 -3.38 2.77
C PRO A 92 5.56 -2.20 1.87
N LEU A 93 6.04 -2.47 0.65
CA LEU A 93 6.35 -1.39 -0.31
C LEU A 93 5.13 -0.50 -0.59
N ALA A 94 3.92 -1.07 -0.61
CA ALA A 94 2.68 -0.32 -0.74
C ALA A 94 2.47 0.73 0.37
N TRP A 95 2.98 0.48 1.59
CA TRP A 95 2.97 1.47 2.66
C TRP A 95 3.91 2.62 2.35
N LEU A 96 5.14 2.32 1.94
CA LEU A 96 6.12 3.36 1.60
C LEU A 96 5.64 4.22 0.42
N GLU A 97 5.00 3.60 -0.57
CA GLU A 97 4.35 4.31 -1.68
C GLU A 97 3.22 5.23 -1.18
N ALA A 98 2.35 4.73 -0.29
CA ALA A 98 1.27 5.54 0.30
C ALA A 98 1.82 6.74 1.08
N LEU A 99 2.81 6.51 1.96
CA LEU A 99 3.49 7.57 2.71
C LEU A 99 4.15 8.59 1.78
N ALA A 100 4.81 8.13 0.71
CA ALA A 100 5.42 9.01 -0.27
C ALA A 100 4.39 9.90 -0.98
N MET A 101 3.16 9.41 -1.18
CA MET A 101 2.03 10.19 -1.70
C MET A 101 1.37 11.10 -0.66
N GLY A 102 1.87 11.11 0.59
CA GLY A 102 1.26 11.84 1.71
C GLY A 102 -0.06 11.23 2.18
N ILE A 103 -0.26 9.93 1.97
CA ILE A 103 -1.47 9.21 2.39
C ILE A 103 -1.14 8.49 3.70
N PRO A 104 -1.77 8.88 4.82
CA PRO A 104 -1.52 8.24 6.09
C PRO A 104 -2.09 6.82 6.13
N ILE A 105 -1.42 5.97 6.90
CA ILE A 105 -1.76 4.54 7.01
C ILE A 105 -2.57 4.28 8.28
N LEU A 106 -3.64 3.51 8.17
CA LEU A 106 -4.32 2.90 9.31
C LEU A 106 -4.02 1.40 9.30
N THR A 107 -3.36 0.91 10.34
CA THR A 107 -2.94 -0.51 10.41
C THR A 107 -3.13 -1.10 11.81
N THR A 108 -2.92 -2.41 11.93
CA THR A 108 -2.92 -3.11 13.21
C THR A 108 -1.63 -2.84 13.98
N ASN A 109 -1.75 -2.69 15.31
CA ASN A 109 -0.62 -2.45 16.18
C ASN A 109 0.13 -3.77 16.46
N ILE A 110 1.06 -4.11 15.60
CA ILE A 110 1.97 -5.26 15.72
C ILE A 110 3.44 -4.78 15.74
N PRO A 111 4.39 -5.59 16.25
CA PRO A 111 5.82 -5.23 16.21
C PRO A 111 6.29 -4.84 14.81
N GLY A 112 7.12 -3.81 14.70
CA GLY A 112 7.64 -3.29 13.42
C GLY A 112 6.71 -2.31 12.69
N SER A 113 5.42 -2.27 13.03
CA SER A 113 4.47 -1.32 12.40
C SER A 113 4.84 0.14 12.68
N GLU A 114 5.44 0.44 13.84
CA GLU A 114 5.96 1.74 14.26
C GLU A 114 7.05 2.30 13.35
N GLU A 115 7.75 1.46 12.59
CA GLU A 115 8.85 1.91 11.74
C GLU A 115 8.34 2.84 10.64
N ALA A 116 7.22 2.47 10.00
CA ALA A 116 6.58 3.26 8.96
C ALA A 116 5.38 4.06 9.48
N VAL A 117 4.62 3.53 10.46
CA VAL A 117 3.39 4.13 10.98
C VAL A 117 3.62 4.68 12.39
N VAL A 118 4.06 5.94 12.44
CA VAL A 118 4.23 6.70 13.67
C VAL A 118 2.87 7.28 14.08
N ASP A 119 2.36 6.82 15.21
CA ASP A 119 1.00 7.12 15.67
C ASP A 119 0.78 8.63 15.86
N GLY A 120 -0.26 9.17 15.23
CA GLY A 120 -0.56 10.60 15.24
C GLY A 120 0.31 11.46 14.32
N VAL A 121 1.28 10.86 13.62
CA VAL A 121 2.20 11.56 12.69
C VAL A 121 2.01 11.06 11.27
N SER A 122 2.37 9.82 10.95
CA SER A 122 2.24 9.25 9.59
C SER A 122 1.04 8.33 9.42
N GLY A 123 0.27 8.13 10.49
CA GLY A 123 -0.89 7.28 10.50
C GLY A 123 -1.37 6.95 11.91
N LEU A 124 -2.14 5.87 12.00
CA LEU A 124 -2.74 5.40 13.24
C LEU A 124 -2.61 3.89 13.34
N ARG A 125 -2.34 3.39 14.55
CA ARG A 125 -2.26 1.95 14.82
C ARG A 125 -3.35 1.54 15.80
N VAL A 126 -4.12 0.51 15.44
CA VAL A 126 -5.29 0.06 16.19
C VAL A 126 -5.18 -1.42 16.54
N ARG A 127 -5.94 -1.88 17.54
CA ARG A 127 -5.90 -3.28 18.00
C ARG A 127 -7.13 -4.10 17.60
N SER A 128 -8.18 -3.46 17.07
CA SER A 128 -9.41 -4.14 16.66
C SER A 128 -10.08 -3.46 15.47
N PRO A 129 -10.95 -4.17 14.72
CA PRO A 129 -11.76 -3.60 13.64
C PRO A 129 -12.69 -2.47 14.09
N GLU A 130 -13.23 -2.54 15.30
CA GLU A 130 -14.10 -1.51 15.88
C GLU A 130 -13.32 -0.22 16.08
N ALA A 131 -12.13 -0.32 16.67
CA ALA A 131 -11.23 0.82 16.82
C ALA A 131 -10.80 1.38 15.44
N ALA A 132 -10.56 0.53 14.44
CA ALA A 132 -10.27 0.99 13.08
C ALA A 132 -11.44 1.82 12.51
N SER A 133 -12.67 1.34 12.70
CA SER A 133 -13.89 2.02 12.23
C SER A 133 -14.08 3.37 12.92
N GLU A 134 -13.88 3.43 14.23
CA GLU A 134 -13.93 4.67 15.01
C GLU A 134 -12.91 5.70 14.51
N ARG A 135 -11.65 5.28 14.29
CA ARG A 135 -10.61 6.18 13.75
C ARG A 135 -10.94 6.69 12.35
N LEU A 136 -11.51 5.85 11.48
CA LEU A 136 -11.93 6.30 10.15
C LEU A 136 -13.06 7.34 10.22
N LEU A 137 -14.01 7.19 11.15
CA LEU A 137 -15.08 8.17 11.38
C LEU A 137 -14.56 9.49 12.01
N GLU A 138 -13.58 9.40 12.90
CA GLU A 138 -12.89 10.57 13.45
C GLU A 138 -12.19 11.37 12.35
N LEU A 139 -11.39 10.70 11.52
CA LEU A 139 -10.72 11.34 10.37
C LEU A 139 -11.71 11.90 9.36
N ALA A 140 -12.89 11.27 9.21
CA ALA A 140 -13.97 11.77 8.36
C ALA A 140 -14.53 13.11 8.77
N SER A 141 -14.56 13.36 10.07
CA SER A 141 -15.16 14.54 10.68
C SER A 141 -14.12 15.60 11.04
N ASN A 142 -12.82 15.24 11.05
CA ASN A 142 -11.72 16.11 11.44
C ASN A 142 -10.69 16.30 10.32
N GLY A 143 -11.02 17.17 9.36
CA GLY A 143 -10.13 17.49 8.23
C GLY A 143 -8.77 18.05 8.67
N GLY A 144 -8.70 18.79 9.79
CA GLY A 144 -7.43 19.33 10.31
C GLY A 144 -6.48 18.23 10.79
N GLN A 145 -7.01 17.20 11.48
CA GLN A 145 -6.24 16.03 11.87
C GLN A 145 -5.77 15.23 10.66
N LEU A 146 -6.65 15.02 9.67
CA LEU A 146 -6.27 14.33 8.44
C LEU A 146 -5.11 15.07 7.74
N GLN A 147 -5.18 16.39 7.57
CA GLN A 147 -4.08 17.13 6.92
C GLN A 147 -2.76 17.04 7.68
N ARG A 148 -2.80 17.07 9.03
CA ARG A 148 -1.58 16.85 9.83
C ARG A 148 -0.97 15.46 9.61
N LEU A 149 -1.81 14.44 9.53
CA LEU A 149 -1.37 13.07 9.25
C LEU A 149 -0.80 12.94 7.83
N ARG A 150 -1.37 13.63 6.85
CA ARG A 150 -0.87 13.64 5.46
C ARG A 150 0.52 14.26 5.35
N GLU A 151 0.73 15.38 6.04
CA GLU A 151 2.06 16.01 6.13
C GLU A 151 3.06 15.09 6.81
N GLY A 152 2.70 14.54 7.98
CA GLY A 152 3.59 13.61 8.70
C GLY A 152 3.86 12.32 7.92
N ALA A 153 2.90 11.83 7.12
CA ALA A 153 3.12 10.69 6.24
C ALA A 153 4.20 10.99 5.18
N ARG A 154 4.11 12.14 4.53
CA ARG A 154 5.12 12.58 3.55
C ARG A 154 6.48 12.79 4.21
N GLN A 155 6.51 13.41 5.38
CA GLN A 155 7.73 13.66 6.14
C GLN A 155 8.44 12.34 6.50
N VAL A 156 7.71 11.35 7.04
CA VAL A 156 8.28 10.03 7.37
C VAL A 156 8.84 9.34 6.14
N ALA A 157 8.16 9.41 4.98
CA ALA A 157 8.67 8.86 3.73
C ALA A 157 10.02 9.48 3.33
N VAL A 158 10.13 10.80 3.37
CA VAL A 158 11.35 11.52 3.00
C VAL A 158 12.48 11.23 3.99
N ASP A 159 12.19 11.27 5.29
CA ASP A 159 13.20 11.17 6.34
C ASP A 159 13.78 9.76 6.50
N ARG A 160 12.96 8.73 6.30
CA ARG A 160 13.35 7.34 6.58
C ARG A 160 13.53 6.49 5.33
N TYR A 161 12.88 6.83 4.23
CA TYR A 161 12.74 5.94 3.07
C TYR A 161 13.07 6.61 1.73
N SER A 162 13.69 7.80 1.73
CA SER A 162 14.13 8.43 0.50
C SER A 162 15.32 7.70 -0.12
N VAL A 163 15.27 7.55 -1.44
CA VAL A 163 16.34 6.90 -2.22
C VAL A 163 17.68 7.62 -2.02
N ASP A 164 17.68 8.94 -2.01
CA ASP A 164 18.89 9.76 -1.84
C ASP A 164 19.56 9.49 -0.48
N ARG A 165 18.77 9.41 0.59
CA ARG A 165 19.26 9.08 1.93
C ARG A 165 19.79 7.65 1.97
N SER A 166 19.02 6.68 1.50
CA SER A 166 19.44 5.29 1.47
C SER A 166 20.74 5.13 0.70
N LEU A 167 20.87 5.78 -0.47
CA LEU A 167 22.10 5.77 -1.26
C LEU A 167 23.29 6.34 -0.47
N ALA A 168 23.12 7.49 0.20
CA ALA A 168 24.18 8.09 1.00
C ALA A 168 24.65 7.17 2.13
N GLU A 169 23.71 6.58 2.88
CA GLU A 169 24.01 5.63 3.97
C GLU A 169 24.70 4.36 3.45
N TYR A 170 24.26 3.83 2.31
CA TYR A 170 24.93 2.70 1.66
C TYR A 170 26.36 3.08 1.25
N LEU A 171 26.56 4.21 0.56
CA LEU A 171 27.89 4.64 0.11
C LEU A 171 28.85 4.85 1.28
N GLU A 172 28.38 5.43 2.38
CA GLU A 172 29.17 5.58 3.61
C GLU A 172 29.61 4.22 4.16
N LEU A 173 28.67 3.28 4.30
CA LEU A 173 28.95 1.92 4.78
C LEU A 173 29.96 1.19 3.89
N TRP A 174 29.71 1.15 2.58
CA TRP A 174 30.57 0.46 1.63
C TRP A 174 31.96 1.10 1.53
N SER A 175 32.04 2.43 1.56
CA SER A 175 33.31 3.16 1.55
C SER A 175 34.10 2.91 2.84
N GLY A 176 33.43 2.85 3.98
CA GLY A 176 34.04 2.49 5.26
C GLY A 176 34.62 1.07 5.25
N LEU A 177 33.90 0.11 4.66
CA LEU A 177 34.39 -1.27 4.52
C LEU A 177 35.53 -1.40 3.50
N ALA A 178 35.48 -0.64 2.40
CA ALA A 178 36.50 -0.67 1.36
C ALA A 178 37.83 -0.03 1.81
N ASN A 179 37.75 1.04 2.61
CA ASN A 179 38.89 1.82 3.09
C ASN A 179 39.34 1.44 4.50
N GLY A 180 38.54 0.66 5.23
CA GLY A 180 38.91 0.13 6.54
C GLY A 180 40.04 -0.91 6.46
N PRO A 181 40.76 -1.15 7.57
CA PRO A 181 41.79 -2.17 7.60
C PRO A 181 41.22 -3.52 7.15
N ARG A 182 41.80 -4.10 6.09
CA ARG A 182 41.45 -5.43 5.58
C ARG A 182 41.87 -6.49 6.61
N GLY A 183 40.98 -6.77 7.55
CA GLY A 183 41.12 -7.88 8.48
C GLY A 183 40.98 -7.50 9.96
N ARG A 184 39.78 -7.73 10.49
CA ARG A 184 39.58 -8.87 11.39
C ARG A 184 38.35 -9.59 10.89
N ALA A 185 38.49 -10.87 10.54
CA ALA A 185 37.33 -11.74 10.52
C ALA A 185 36.65 -11.57 11.88
N HIS A 186 35.47 -10.96 11.92
CA HIS A 186 34.59 -11.16 13.04
C HIS A 186 34.14 -12.61 12.90
N PRO A 187 34.58 -13.55 13.77
CA PRO A 187 33.85 -14.80 13.84
C PRO A 187 32.42 -14.39 14.19
N ARG A 188 31.48 -14.58 13.27
CA ARG A 188 30.08 -14.69 13.69
C ARG A 188 30.13 -15.80 14.72
N LYS A 189 29.95 -15.48 16.01
CA LYS A 189 29.67 -16.52 17.00
C LYS A 189 28.43 -17.22 16.44
N SER A 190 28.62 -18.43 15.93
CA SER A 190 27.51 -19.32 15.67
C SER A 190 26.79 -19.44 17.00
N VAL A 191 25.59 -18.89 17.11
CA VAL A 191 24.70 -19.25 18.21
C VAL A 191 24.46 -20.74 18.02
N ASN A 192 25.01 -21.55 18.92
CA ASN A 192 24.71 -22.96 18.91
C ASN A 192 23.24 -23.11 19.30
N PRO A 193 22.48 -24.03 18.69
CA PRO A 193 21.10 -24.29 19.08
C PRO A 193 20.93 -24.65 20.57
N SER A 194 22.01 -25.07 21.25
CA SER A 194 22.05 -25.36 22.68
C SER A 194 22.08 -24.13 23.59
N ASP A 195 22.33 -22.94 23.04
CA ASP A 195 22.42 -21.68 23.81
C ASP A 195 21.09 -20.90 23.80
N ALA A 196 20.04 -21.45 23.14
CA ALA A 196 18.70 -20.90 23.21
C ALA A 196 18.10 -21.21 24.60
N PRO A 197 17.59 -20.22 25.35
CA PRO A 197 16.89 -20.52 26.59
C PRO A 197 15.66 -21.39 26.27
N ASP A 198 15.47 -22.45 27.06
CA ASP A 198 14.29 -23.32 26.96
C ASP A 198 13.02 -22.46 26.96
N ALA A 199 12.22 -22.64 25.92
CA ALA A 199 10.95 -21.96 25.78
C ALA A 199 10.03 -22.38 26.95
N GLN A 200 9.69 -21.41 27.81
CA GLN A 200 8.60 -21.53 28.78
C GLN A 200 7.28 -21.13 28.15
#